data_AF-A0A814QCW8-F1
#
_entry.id   AF-A0A814QCW8-F1
#
_cell.length_a   1.000
_cell.length_b   1.000
_cell.length_c   1.000
_cell.angle_alpha   90.00
_cell.angle_beta   90.00
_cell.angle_gamma   90.00
#
_symmetry.space_group_name_H-M   'P 1'
#
loop_
_entity.id
_entity.type
_entity.pdbx_description
1 polymer ?
#
loop_
_entity_poly.entity_id
_entity_poly.type
_entity_poly.pdbx_seq_one_letter_code
_entity_poly.pdbx_strand_id
1 'polypeptide(L)'
;MANSASAASSPTSTPTNPNNLSSFVPCSHTFVATRVKQNHICDSSYSDNSQRRLVPRVCRLRTNDNSMAIYALVDPMDTNMIASDVCINMLVEQLSKVSFEDESYKKKISDNMQQIFYETENRLLQMTFDHAEEKATLTHSNDITAEKCLPSLGEAQSGAFLFAATVTQSYVYIAYVGTIRAFLISNNNGELRIGDNRPQYYHAGSLHTIDNEDESLRLRNLNVNLEQVRNEGLDNNHSKFTRCIGKLSEKLLSSAASANDVNEARCNALICEPRFDKFKLFPQDFAFVMMTDKLYKMYLKTGISEQDIPNDFIGLLNESISTANPAQRIVDKIEDRLQKPNDGINEDIALQDMGLLIHFFQHPKNINQPPQFVITPNTVRRTVDGEVTVDEVKNFITKQNDIQQKRERNRNSSRSDKHKRENQTHSSTIEPFVRFDVYEKLLNDNDELRQANKFITDLLYTQSTSAMDEELTEFLKKNPSLKCD
;
A
#
# COMPACT_ATOMS: atom_id res chain seq x y z
N MET A 1 47.81 16.51 -51.20
CA MET A 1 47.19 15.25 -50.72
C MET A 1 47.64 15.03 -49.30
N ALA A 2 46.79 15.38 -48.34
CA ALA A 2 47.06 15.22 -46.91
C ALA A 2 45.77 14.69 -46.26
N ASN A 3 45.85 13.48 -45.71
CA ASN A 3 44.76 12.79 -45.05
C ASN A 3 44.59 13.34 -43.62
N SER A 4 43.43 13.93 -43.35
CA SER A 4 42.96 14.29 -42.01
C SER A 4 42.24 13.09 -41.39
N ALA A 5 42.86 12.48 -40.38
CA ALA A 5 42.22 11.46 -39.55
C ALA A 5 41.36 12.13 -38.47
N SER A 6 40.05 11.87 -38.50
CA SER A 6 39.08 12.29 -37.51
C SER A 6 39.13 11.37 -36.29
N ALA A 7 39.44 11.94 -35.11
CA ALA A 7 39.27 11.26 -33.84
C ALA A 7 37.77 11.16 -33.51
N ALA A 8 37.27 9.93 -33.41
CA ALA A 8 35.94 9.64 -32.91
C ALA A 8 35.94 9.78 -31.38
N SER A 9 35.23 10.78 -30.86
CA SER A 9 34.91 10.89 -29.43
C SER A 9 33.60 10.14 -29.16
N SER A 10 33.69 9.05 -28.41
CA SER A 10 32.53 8.30 -27.89
C SER A 10 31.77 9.15 -26.87
N PRO A 11 30.45 9.34 -26.98
CA PRO A 11 29.67 9.92 -25.88
C PRO A 11 29.37 8.82 -24.86
N THR A 12 30.12 8.80 -23.76
CA THR A 12 29.72 8.09 -22.53
C THR A 12 28.95 9.08 -21.66
N SER A 13 27.63 9.05 -21.76
CA SER A 13 26.74 9.67 -20.78
C SER A 13 25.75 8.64 -20.29
N THR A 14 26.15 7.86 -19.31
CA THR A 14 25.20 7.21 -18.39
C THR A 14 24.52 8.33 -17.59
N PRO A 15 23.19 8.50 -17.69
CA PRO A 15 22.50 9.40 -16.79
C PRO A 15 22.48 8.72 -15.41
N THR A 16 23.40 9.10 -14.53
CA THR A 16 23.28 8.78 -13.11
C THR A 16 22.07 9.53 -12.60
N ASN A 17 20.93 8.83 -12.49
CA ASN A 17 19.75 9.34 -11.80
C ASN A 17 20.21 9.81 -10.41
N PRO A 18 20.06 11.11 -10.06
CA PRO A 18 20.47 11.58 -8.74
C PRO A 18 19.67 10.80 -7.71
N ASN A 19 20.36 10.13 -6.79
CA ASN A 19 19.72 9.36 -5.74
C ASN A 19 19.06 10.32 -4.75
N ASN A 20 17.81 10.71 -5.02
CA ASN A 20 17.10 11.72 -4.23
C ASN A 20 16.85 11.27 -2.78
N LEU A 21 17.12 10.01 -2.42
CA LEU A 21 17.01 9.53 -1.04
C LEU A 21 17.89 10.29 -0.05
N SER A 22 19.00 10.91 -0.49
CA SER A 22 19.81 11.76 0.40
C SER A 22 19.11 13.05 0.83
N SER A 23 18.04 13.46 0.13
CA SER A 23 17.22 14.61 0.53
C SER A 23 16.22 14.27 1.63
N PHE A 24 16.05 12.98 1.96
CA PHE A 24 15.10 12.52 2.96
C PHE A 24 15.76 12.18 4.29
N VAL A 25 15.10 12.58 5.37
CA VAL A 25 15.44 12.25 6.75
C VAL A 25 14.19 11.75 7.49
N PRO A 26 14.33 10.97 8.57
CA PRO A 26 13.19 10.61 9.41
C PRO A 26 12.47 11.84 9.97
N CYS A 27 11.15 11.79 10.03
CA CYS A 27 10.34 12.88 10.60
C CYS A 27 10.34 12.83 12.13
N SER A 28 10.83 13.89 12.78
CA SER A 28 10.90 14.01 14.25
C SER A 28 9.56 14.29 14.91
N HIS A 29 8.56 14.75 14.14
CA HIS A 29 7.20 15.03 14.64
C HIS A 29 6.25 13.86 14.43
N THR A 30 6.77 12.69 14.05
CA THR A 30 5.98 11.50 13.80
C THR A 30 6.32 10.43 14.83
N PHE A 31 5.29 9.90 15.48
CA PHE A 31 5.38 8.87 16.50
C PHE A 31 4.69 7.61 16.00
N VAL A 32 5.28 6.46 16.32
CA VAL A 32 4.83 5.17 15.83
C VAL A 32 4.74 4.22 17.01
N ALA A 33 3.69 3.42 17.03
CA ALA A 33 3.55 2.28 17.91
C ALA A 33 3.13 1.07 17.08
N THR A 34 3.85 -0.01 17.27
CA THR A 34 3.53 -1.32 16.71
C THR A 34 3.47 -2.32 17.86
N ARG A 35 2.49 -3.22 17.80
CA ARG A 35 2.40 -4.35 18.71
C ARG A 35 2.24 -5.62 17.89
N VAL A 36 2.88 -6.67 18.35
CA VAL A 36 2.71 -8.02 17.83
C VAL A 36 1.77 -8.75 18.75
N LYS A 37 0.88 -9.53 18.18
CA LYS A 37 0.05 -10.50 18.88
C LYS A 37 0.89 -11.30 19.89
N GLN A 38 0.55 -11.14 21.16
CA GLN A 38 1.05 -12.00 22.22
C GLN A 38 0.06 -13.15 22.36
N ASN A 39 0.45 -14.36 21.94
CA ASN A 39 -0.27 -15.55 22.36
C ASN A 39 0.07 -15.73 23.85
N HIS A 40 -0.93 -15.62 24.74
CA HIS A 40 -0.77 -16.03 26.13
C HIS A 40 -0.56 -17.55 26.13
N ILE A 41 0.71 -17.97 26.06
CA ILE A 41 1.07 -19.37 26.23
C ILE A 41 0.93 -19.65 27.73
N CYS A 42 -0.23 -20.19 28.13
CA CYS A 42 -0.35 -20.87 29.41
C CYS A 42 0.71 -21.97 29.47
N ASP A 43 1.55 -21.94 30.49
CA ASP A 43 2.75 -22.72 30.71
C ASP A 43 2.71 -24.18 30.21
N SER A 44 3.80 -24.61 29.54
CA SER A 44 4.57 -25.83 29.88
C SER A 44 5.36 -26.47 28.74
N SER A 45 5.43 -25.89 27.53
CA SER A 45 6.34 -26.42 26.50
C SER A 45 7.10 -25.32 25.75
N TYR A 46 8.42 -25.31 25.96
CA TYR A 46 9.39 -24.61 25.12
C TYR A 46 9.40 -25.25 23.72
N SER A 47 8.41 -24.94 22.89
CA SER A 47 8.53 -25.19 21.46
C SER A 47 9.11 -23.93 20.82
N ASP A 48 10.32 -24.05 20.30
CA ASP A 48 11.10 -23.01 19.60
C ASP A 48 10.54 -22.69 18.20
N ASN A 49 9.23 -22.87 18.02
CA ASN A 49 8.53 -22.43 16.83
C ASN A 49 8.26 -20.95 16.98
N SER A 50 9.28 -20.14 16.69
CA SER A 50 9.16 -18.69 16.52
C SER A 50 8.13 -18.41 15.40
N GLN A 51 6.84 -18.39 15.75
CA GLN A 51 5.80 -17.94 14.84
C GLN A 51 6.22 -16.56 14.34
N ARG A 52 6.39 -16.44 13.02
CA ARG A 52 6.80 -15.18 12.41
C ARG A 52 5.80 -14.10 12.82
N ARG A 53 6.33 -13.05 13.43
CA ARG A 53 5.57 -11.95 13.99
C ARG A 53 4.99 -11.10 12.85
N LEU A 54 3.69 -10.94 12.83
CA LEU A 54 2.99 -9.99 11.98
C LEU A 54 3.24 -8.59 12.56
N VAL A 55 4.05 -7.78 11.90
CA VAL A 55 4.38 -6.42 12.37
C VAL A 55 3.99 -5.43 11.29
N PRO A 56 3.04 -4.51 11.53
CA PRO A 56 2.76 -3.44 10.59
C PRO A 56 4.03 -2.69 10.22
N ARG A 57 4.23 -2.45 8.91
CA ARG A 57 5.40 -1.71 8.43
C ARG A 57 5.08 -0.23 8.35
N VAL A 58 6.07 0.60 8.66
CA VAL A 58 5.88 2.04 8.74
C VAL A 58 7.00 2.79 8.03
N CYS A 59 6.62 3.81 7.27
CA CYS A 59 7.52 4.78 6.65
C CYS A 59 7.18 6.19 7.18
N ARG A 60 8.20 6.95 7.58
CA ARG A 60 8.06 8.34 8.06
C ARG A 60 9.22 9.21 7.61
N LEU A 61 9.23 9.57 6.33
CA LEU A 61 10.29 10.36 5.73
C LEU A 61 9.85 11.81 5.56
N ARG A 62 10.79 12.75 5.66
CA ARG A 62 10.59 14.15 5.29
C ARG A 62 11.79 14.65 4.50
N THR A 63 11.54 15.60 3.62
CA THR A 63 12.59 16.34 2.92
C THR A 63 13.39 17.20 3.90
N ASN A 64 14.68 17.42 3.60
CA ASN A 64 15.58 18.22 4.44
C ASN A 64 15.10 19.67 4.62
N ASP A 65 14.44 20.23 3.61
CA ASP A 65 13.89 21.58 3.60
C ASP A 65 12.49 21.68 4.24
N ASN A 66 11.92 20.56 4.72
CA ASN A 66 10.56 20.46 5.26
C ASN A 66 9.45 20.86 4.27
N SER A 67 9.71 20.89 2.97
CA SER A 67 8.69 21.20 1.97
C SER A 67 7.63 20.10 1.87
N MET A 68 8.05 18.86 2.15
CA MET A 68 7.24 17.65 2.00
C MET A 68 7.61 16.58 3.03
N ALA A 69 6.60 15.86 3.51
CA ALA A 69 6.76 14.65 4.30
C ALA A 69 5.88 13.51 3.75
N ILE A 70 6.34 12.28 3.92
CA ILE A 70 5.70 11.08 3.40
C ILE A 70 5.58 10.07 4.53
N TYR A 71 4.36 9.62 4.72
CA TYR A 71 3.97 8.66 5.73
C TYR A 71 3.34 7.47 5.05
N ALA A 72 3.67 6.27 5.51
CA ALA A 72 2.91 5.09 5.15
C ALA A 72 2.77 4.14 6.32
N LEU A 73 1.60 3.52 6.41
CA LEU A 73 1.31 2.41 7.29
C LEU A 73 0.88 1.24 6.41
N VAL A 74 1.50 0.08 6.63
CA VAL A 74 1.23 -1.14 5.87
C VAL A 74 0.85 -2.25 6.83
N ASP A 75 -0.39 -2.74 6.72
CA ASP A 75 -0.90 -3.82 7.56
C ASP A 75 -0.75 -5.17 6.83
N PRO A 76 0.11 -6.07 7.31
CA PRO A 76 0.25 -7.41 6.73
C PRO A 76 -1.00 -8.25 6.98
N MET A 77 -1.40 -8.99 5.94
CA MET A 77 -2.51 -9.95 6.02
C MET A 77 -2.04 -11.35 6.40
N ASP A 78 -0.76 -11.67 6.14
CA ASP A 78 -0.19 -13.00 6.29
C ASP A 78 1.20 -12.94 6.95
N THR A 79 1.58 -14.04 7.60
CA THR A 79 2.79 -14.15 8.42
C THR A 79 4.09 -14.11 7.62
N ASN A 80 4.04 -14.17 6.28
CA ASN A 80 5.25 -14.11 5.47
C ASN A 80 5.76 -12.68 5.30
N MET A 81 4.94 -11.66 5.54
CA MET A 81 5.32 -10.24 5.46
C MET A 81 5.79 -9.76 4.07
N ILE A 82 5.79 -10.62 3.06
CA ILE A 82 6.42 -10.37 1.74
C ILE A 82 5.77 -9.18 1.06
N ALA A 83 4.43 -9.17 0.96
CA ALA A 83 3.69 -8.07 0.37
C ALA A 83 3.98 -6.75 1.09
N SER A 84 3.97 -6.76 2.43
CA SER A 84 4.22 -5.55 3.22
C SER A 84 5.63 -5.01 3.08
N ASP A 85 6.62 -5.90 3.03
CA ASP A 85 8.02 -5.53 2.83
C ASP A 85 8.23 -4.96 1.42
N VAL A 86 7.64 -5.57 0.38
CA VAL A 86 7.70 -5.04 -0.98
C VAL A 86 7.00 -3.69 -1.08
N CYS A 87 5.85 -3.48 -0.43
CA CYS A 87 5.14 -2.19 -0.41
C CYS A 87 6.03 -1.05 0.09
N ILE A 88 6.67 -1.21 1.25
CA ILE A 88 7.50 -0.14 1.81
C ILE A 88 8.76 0.09 0.98
N ASN A 89 9.40 -0.99 0.51
CA ASN A 89 10.61 -0.85 -0.30
C ASN A 89 10.31 -0.15 -1.63
N MET A 90 9.22 -0.52 -2.31
CA MET A 90 8.79 0.11 -3.55
C MET A 90 8.37 1.56 -3.34
N LEU A 91 7.66 1.86 -2.24
CA LEU A 91 7.34 3.24 -1.88
C LEU A 91 8.63 4.07 -1.81
N VAL A 92 9.61 3.66 -1.01
CA VAL A 92 10.86 4.41 -0.84
C VAL A 92 11.68 4.47 -2.13
N GLU A 93 11.71 3.40 -2.93
CA GLU A 93 12.37 3.41 -4.24
C GLU A 93 11.74 4.45 -5.17
N GLN A 94 10.41 4.55 -5.24
CA GLN A 94 9.76 5.55 -6.09
C GLN A 94 10.01 6.97 -5.59
N LEU A 95 10.11 7.19 -4.28
CA LEU A 95 10.52 8.50 -3.74
C LEU A 95 11.91 8.92 -4.18
N SER A 96 12.80 7.97 -4.46
CA SER A 96 14.13 8.26 -5.02
C SER A 96 14.07 8.81 -6.45
N LYS A 97 12.97 8.57 -7.17
CA LYS A 97 12.79 8.93 -8.59
C LYS A 97 12.00 10.23 -8.77
N VAL A 98 11.27 10.68 -7.75
CA VAL A 98 10.50 11.93 -7.83
C VAL A 98 11.42 13.14 -7.71
N SER A 99 11.36 14.05 -8.68
CA SER A 99 11.96 15.40 -8.58
C SER A 99 10.92 16.39 -8.07
N PHE A 100 11.28 17.15 -7.04
CA PHE A 100 10.37 18.04 -6.30
C PHE A 100 10.48 19.52 -6.69
N GLU A 101 11.30 19.87 -7.69
CA GLU A 101 11.62 21.26 -8.04
C GLU A 101 10.60 21.93 -8.98
N ASP A 102 9.55 21.23 -9.39
CA ASP A 102 8.64 21.69 -10.46
C ASP A 102 7.23 21.95 -9.92
N GLU A 103 6.61 23.09 -10.23
CA GLU A 103 5.23 23.45 -9.87
C GLU A 103 4.16 22.42 -10.32
N SER A 104 4.47 21.58 -11.32
CA SER A 104 3.64 20.43 -11.72
C SER A 104 3.68 19.26 -10.72
N TYR A 105 4.48 19.36 -9.64
CA TYR A 105 4.68 18.29 -8.65
C TYR A 105 3.35 17.79 -8.05
N LYS A 106 2.31 18.62 -7.97
CA LYS A 106 1.01 18.21 -7.39
C LYS A 106 0.32 17.12 -8.23
N LYS A 107 0.29 17.27 -9.56
CA LYS A 107 -0.25 16.24 -10.47
C LYS A 107 0.67 15.02 -10.45
N LYS A 108 1.98 15.26 -10.49
CA LYS A 108 2.99 14.21 -10.39
C LYS A 108 2.88 13.40 -9.10
N ILE A 109 2.52 13.99 -7.94
CA ILE A 109 2.34 13.26 -6.68
C ILE A 109 1.23 12.21 -6.82
N SER A 110 0.08 12.58 -7.37
CA SER A 110 -1.03 11.64 -7.55
C SER A 110 -0.65 10.51 -8.51
N ASP A 111 -0.09 10.88 -9.67
CA ASP A 111 0.34 9.92 -10.69
C ASP A 111 1.43 8.98 -10.14
N ASN A 112 2.41 9.53 -9.40
CA ASN A 112 3.48 8.76 -8.76
C ASN A 112 2.95 7.84 -7.65
N MET A 113 2.01 8.32 -6.83
CA MET A 113 1.35 7.48 -5.83
C MET A 113 0.63 6.32 -6.51
N GLN A 114 -0.13 6.57 -7.56
CA GLN A 114 -0.80 5.50 -8.31
C GLN A 114 0.19 4.50 -8.87
N GLN A 115 1.26 5.00 -9.48
CA GLN A 115 2.34 4.19 -10.02
C GLN A 115 2.99 3.31 -8.95
N ILE A 116 3.16 3.80 -7.71
CA ILE A 116 3.69 2.99 -6.60
C ILE A 116 2.83 1.73 -6.36
N PHE A 117 1.50 1.86 -6.32
CA PHE A 117 0.63 0.70 -6.08
C PHE A 117 0.74 -0.33 -7.23
N TYR A 118 0.69 0.13 -8.47
CA TYR A 118 0.80 -0.76 -9.63
C TYR A 118 2.17 -1.41 -9.75
N GLU A 119 3.25 -0.66 -9.56
CA GLU A 119 4.60 -1.23 -9.60
C GLU A 119 4.87 -2.19 -8.45
N THR A 120 4.29 -1.94 -7.27
CA THR A 120 4.35 -2.87 -6.15
C THR A 120 3.66 -4.19 -6.48
N GLU A 121 2.44 -4.12 -7.02
CA GLU A 121 1.71 -5.31 -7.46
C GLU A 121 2.48 -6.08 -8.55
N ASN A 122 2.96 -5.37 -9.58
CA ASN A 122 3.74 -5.97 -10.66
C ASN A 122 5.04 -6.60 -10.16
N ARG A 123 5.70 -6.00 -9.16
CA ARG A 123 6.90 -6.57 -8.56
C ARG A 123 6.59 -7.87 -7.81
N LEU A 124 5.50 -7.91 -7.05
CA LEU A 124 5.03 -9.14 -6.39
C LEU A 124 4.68 -10.23 -7.40
N LEU A 125 4.04 -9.84 -8.50
CA LEU A 125 3.69 -10.75 -9.60
C LEU A 125 4.94 -11.38 -10.21
N GLN A 126 5.93 -10.56 -10.55
CA GLN A 126 7.20 -11.01 -11.10
C GLN A 126 7.94 -11.95 -10.13
N MET A 127 8.04 -11.57 -8.86
CA MET A 127 8.69 -12.40 -7.83
C MET A 127 8.03 -13.77 -7.69
N THR A 128 6.69 -13.80 -7.74
CA THR A 128 5.89 -15.02 -7.63
C THR A 128 6.10 -15.94 -8.83
N PHE A 129 6.04 -15.40 -10.05
CA PHE A 129 6.27 -16.19 -11.26
C PHE A 129 7.70 -16.74 -11.35
N ASP A 130 8.71 -15.94 -11.00
CA ASP A 130 10.09 -16.41 -10.97
C ASP A 130 10.26 -17.59 -9.99
N HIS A 131 9.63 -17.53 -8.81
CA HIS A 131 9.66 -18.63 -7.84
C HIS A 131 8.84 -19.84 -8.32
N ALA A 132 7.72 -19.62 -8.99
CA ALA A 132 6.92 -20.68 -9.58
C ALA A 132 7.70 -21.46 -10.66
N GLU A 133 8.41 -20.74 -11.53
CA GLU A 133 9.28 -21.31 -12.56
C GLU A 133 10.41 -22.12 -11.92
N GLU A 134 11.12 -21.56 -10.95
CA GLU A 134 12.19 -22.24 -10.21
C GLU A 134 11.68 -23.56 -9.58
N LYS A 135 10.53 -23.50 -8.89
CA LYS A 135 9.93 -24.68 -8.26
C LYS A 135 9.48 -25.75 -9.27
N ALA A 136 8.90 -25.33 -10.40
CA ALA A 136 8.51 -26.25 -11.47
C ALA A 136 9.73 -26.97 -12.07
N THR A 137 10.87 -26.28 -12.25
CA THR A 137 12.10 -26.92 -12.77
C THR A 137 12.72 -27.94 -11.80
N LEU A 138 12.63 -27.68 -10.49
CA LEU A 138 13.14 -28.56 -9.45
C LEU A 138 12.28 -29.80 -9.24
N THR A 139 10.97 -29.68 -9.49
CA THR A 139 10.04 -30.79 -9.36
C THR A 139 10.05 -31.57 -10.67
N HIS A 140 10.89 -32.60 -10.79
CA HIS A 140 11.11 -33.40 -12.03
C HIS A 140 9.88 -34.20 -12.53
N SER A 141 8.66 -33.75 -12.27
CA SER A 141 7.43 -34.33 -12.82
C SER A 141 6.96 -33.51 -14.03
N ASN A 142 6.69 -34.19 -15.14
CA ASN A 142 6.29 -33.58 -16.40
C ASN A 142 4.91 -32.88 -16.38
N ASP A 143 4.16 -32.95 -15.26
CA ASP A 143 2.76 -32.51 -15.17
C ASP A 143 2.51 -31.26 -14.30
N ILE A 144 3.56 -30.72 -13.66
CA ILE A 144 3.44 -29.51 -12.82
C ILE A 144 3.79 -28.28 -13.65
N THR A 145 2.76 -27.55 -14.06
CA THR A 145 2.91 -26.21 -14.64
C THR A 145 3.16 -25.19 -13.53
N ALA A 146 3.82 -24.07 -13.86
CA ALA A 146 4.09 -22.98 -12.91
C ALA A 146 2.80 -22.48 -12.23
N GLU A 147 1.68 -22.46 -12.96
CA GLU A 147 0.35 -22.09 -12.43
C GLU A 147 -0.12 -23.01 -11.29
N LYS A 148 0.14 -24.32 -11.38
CA LYS A 148 -0.18 -25.28 -10.31
C LYS A 148 0.68 -25.09 -9.06
N CYS A 149 1.84 -24.44 -9.20
CA CYS A 149 2.70 -24.12 -8.06
C CYS A 149 2.23 -22.88 -7.30
N LEU A 150 1.54 -21.93 -7.94
CA LEU A 150 1.15 -20.63 -7.37
C LEU A 150 0.49 -20.72 -5.99
N PRO A 151 -0.54 -21.56 -5.75
CA PRO A 151 -1.21 -21.61 -4.44
C PRO A 151 -0.28 -22.05 -3.30
N SER A 152 0.85 -22.69 -3.61
CA SER A 152 1.80 -23.20 -2.62
C SER A 152 2.98 -22.26 -2.35
N LEU A 153 3.04 -21.11 -3.04
CA LEU A 153 4.09 -20.12 -2.87
C LEU A 153 3.67 -19.10 -1.81
N GLY A 154 4.55 -18.87 -0.83
CA GLY A 154 4.30 -17.89 0.21
C GLY A 154 4.14 -16.47 -0.34
N GLU A 155 4.83 -16.15 -1.44
CA GLU A 155 4.71 -14.88 -2.17
C GLU A 155 3.29 -14.70 -2.75
N ALA A 156 2.73 -15.75 -3.36
CA ALA A 156 1.41 -15.69 -4.00
C ALA A 156 0.28 -15.51 -2.98
N GLN A 157 0.43 -16.12 -1.80
CA GLN A 157 -0.53 -16.01 -0.70
C GLN A 157 -0.40 -14.70 0.08
N SER A 158 0.70 -13.96 -0.12
CA SER A 158 1.01 -12.79 0.68
C SER A 158 0.19 -11.59 0.24
N GLY A 159 -0.38 -10.86 1.20
CA GLY A 159 -1.20 -9.68 0.98
C GLY A 159 -0.94 -8.58 2.01
N ALA A 160 -1.21 -7.34 1.61
CA ALA A 160 -1.09 -6.19 2.48
C ALA A 160 -2.15 -5.12 2.19
N PHE A 161 -2.51 -4.39 3.24
CA PHE A 161 -3.17 -3.09 3.11
C PHE A 161 -2.12 -1.99 3.21
N LEU A 162 -2.22 -0.97 2.38
CA LEU A 162 -1.30 0.16 2.35
C LEU A 162 -2.10 1.45 2.44
N PHE A 163 -1.72 2.31 3.37
CA PHE A 163 -2.19 3.68 3.45
C PHE A 163 -0.98 4.60 3.38
N ALA A 164 -0.89 5.41 2.32
CA ALA A 164 0.18 6.35 2.10
C ALA A 164 -0.37 7.79 2.11
N ALA A 165 0.37 8.69 2.75
CA ALA A 165 0.07 10.11 2.77
C ALA A 165 1.32 10.93 2.43
N THR A 166 1.19 11.86 1.49
CA THR A 166 2.18 12.90 1.23
C THR A 166 1.64 14.22 1.74
N VAL A 167 2.31 14.76 2.74
CA VAL A 167 2.01 16.03 3.39
C VAL A 167 2.91 17.10 2.80
N THR A 168 2.30 18.18 2.35
CA THR A 168 2.97 19.42 1.91
C THR A 168 2.55 20.56 2.82
N GLN A 169 3.09 21.76 2.63
CA GLN A 169 2.70 22.93 3.44
C GLN A 169 1.20 23.24 3.41
N SER A 170 0.48 22.90 2.34
CA SER A 170 -0.92 23.30 2.15
C SER A 170 -1.89 22.15 1.91
N TYR A 171 -1.39 20.94 1.65
CA TYR A 171 -2.23 19.80 1.28
C TYR A 171 -1.70 18.49 1.83
N VAL A 172 -2.61 17.59 2.16
CA VAL A 172 -2.36 16.16 2.33
C VAL A 172 -2.93 15.43 1.12
N TYR A 173 -2.08 14.70 0.42
CA TYR A 173 -2.45 13.77 -0.64
C TYR A 173 -2.43 12.37 -0.05
N ILE A 174 -3.51 11.63 -0.24
CA ILE A 174 -3.70 10.31 0.34
C ILE A 174 -3.96 9.32 -0.78
N ALA A 175 -3.27 8.18 -0.72
CA ALA A 175 -3.50 7.04 -1.58
C ALA A 175 -3.55 5.79 -0.72
N TYR A 176 -4.60 4.99 -0.86
CA TYR A 176 -4.79 3.87 0.03
C TYR A 176 -5.50 2.69 -0.62
N VAL A 177 -5.22 1.50 -0.09
CA VAL A 177 -5.83 0.22 -0.42
C VAL A 177 -6.02 -0.57 0.88
N GLY A 178 -7.27 -0.86 1.24
CA GLY A 178 -7.61 -1.78 2.32
C GLY A 178 -8.47 -1.13 3.40
N THR A 179 -8.23 -1.49 4.65
CA THR A 179 -9.05 -1.10 5.81
C THR A 179 -8.33 -0.24 6.84
N ILE A 180 -7.11 0.22 6.54
CA ILE A 180 -6.39 1.17 7.39
C ILE A 180 -7.19 2.48 7.45
N ARG A 181 -7.37 3.00 8.66
CA ARG A 181 -8.12 4.24 8.91
C ARG A 181 -7.16 5.39 9.15
N ALA A 182 -7.52 6.58 8.68
CA ALA A 182 -6.80 7.79 9.00
C ALA A 182 -7.72 8.91 9.46
N PHE A 183 -7.18 9.77 10.32
CA PHE A 183 -7.89 10.89 10.94
C PHE A 183 -7.04 12.15 10.84
N LEU A 184 -7.69 13.25 10.47
CA LEU A 184 -7.14 14.60 10.65
C LEU A 184 -7.76 15.21 11.91
N ILE A 185 -6.91 15.75 12.79
CA ILE A 185 -7.32 16.36 14.07
C ILE A 185 -6.94 17.83 14.01
N SER A 186 -7.92 18.71 14.20
CA SER A 186 -7.72 20.17 14.24
C SER A 186 -7.96 20.72 15.66
N ASN A 187 -7.23 21.78 16.03
CA ASN A 187 -7.33 22.48 17.29
C ASN A 187 -8.08 23.80 17.09
N ASN A 188 -9.34 23.84 17.51
CA ASN A 188 -10.12 25.08 17.53
C ASN A 188 -9.95 25.77 18.90
N ASN A 189 -9.25 26.92 18.91
CA ASN A 189 -9.11 27.84 20.05
C ASN A 189 -8.18 27.43 21.21
N GLY A 190 -7.17 26.60 20.96
CA GLY A 190 -6.09 26.33 21.94
C GLY A 190 -6.40 25.22 22.94
N GLU A 191 -7.64 24.78 23.02
CA GLU A 191 -7.97 23.45 23.53
C GLU A 191 -8.16 22.52 22.34
N LEU A 192 -7.70 21.26 22.46
CA LEU A 192 -8.03 20.19 21.53
C LEU A 192 -9.50 19.83 21.72
N ARG A 193 -10.36 20.78 21.35
CA ARG A 193 -11.81 20.70 21.35
C ARG A 193 -12.25 20.31 19.96
N ILE A 194 -13.04 19.25 19.96
CA ILE A 194 -14.24 19.14 19.17
C ILE A 194 -14.94 20.51 19.23
N GLY A 195 -14.82 21.34 18.20
CA GLY A 195 -15.51 22.63 18.20
C GLY A 195 -17.00 22.44 18.42
N ASP A 196 -17.67 23.45 19.02
CA ASP A 196 -19.12 23.47 19.26
C ASP A 196 -20.01 23.41 17.98
N ASN A 197 -19.41 23.07 16.83
CA ASN A 197 -20.05 22.73 15.55
C ASN A 197 -19.50 21.44 14.93
N ARG A 198 -19.30 20.41 15.77
CA ARG A 198 -18.77 19.06 15.48
C ARG A 198 -17.26 19.02 15.21
N PRO A 199 -16.54 17.97 15.64
CA PRO A 199 -15.16 17.81 15.24
C PRO A 199 -15.18 17.53 13.73
N GLN A 200 -14.36 18.22 12.96
CA GLN A 200 -14.07 17.77 11.60
C GLN A 200 -13.07 16.62 11.70
N TYR A 201 -13.51 15.48 12.23
CA TYR A 201 -12.83 14.21 11.97
C TYR A 201 -13.10 13.91 10.49
N TYR A 202 -12.10 14.09 9.65
CA TYR A 202 -12.14 13.53 8.32
C TYR A 202 -11.65 12.10 8.44
N HIS A 203 -12.56 11.13 8.31
CA HIS A 203 -12.17 9.78 7.91
C HIS A 203 -11.54 9.92 6.53
N ALA A 204 -10.21 9.95 6.52
CA ALA A 204 -9.47 9.94 5.28
C ALA A 204 -9.57 8.51 4.73
N GLY A 205 -10.29 8.38 3.62
CA GLY A 205 -10.59 7.13 2.95
C GLY A 205 -11.83 6.40 3.45
N SER A 206 -12.68 6.01 2.49
CA SER A 206 -13.70 4.97 2.64
C SER A 206 -13.04 3.60 2.75
N LEU A 207 -13.45 2.78 3.74
CA LEU A 207 -12.94 1.42 3.89
C LEU A 207 -13.24 0.60 2.64
N HIS A 208 -12.26 -0.17 2.18
CA HIS A 208 -12.46 -1.09 1.06
C HIS A 208 -13.05 -2.40 1.56
N THR A 209 -14.33 -2.36 1.95
CA THR A 209 -15.09 -3.52 2.39
C THR A 209 -16.39 -3.69 1.61
N ILE A 210 -16.98 -4.88 1.67
CA ILE A 210 -18.29 -5.15 1.05
C ILE A 210 -19.42 -4.27 1.62
N ASP A 211 -19.26 -3.79 2.85
CA ASP A 211 -20.25 -2.94 3.52
C ASP A 211 -20.15 -1.48 3.07
N ASN A 212 -19.09 -1.11 2.35
CA ASN A 212 -18.98 0.19 1.71
C ASN A 212 -19.87 0.24 0.45
N GLU A 213 -20.72 1.26 0.33
CA GLU A 213 -21.70 1.38 -0.76
C GLU A 213 -21.06 1.46 -2.15
N ASP A 214 -19.98 2.22 -2.30
CA ASP A 214 -19.27 2.35 -3.57
C ASP A 214 -18.60 1.04 -3.99
N GLU A 215 -18.00 0.32 -3.04
CA GLU A 215 -17.42 -1.00 -3.31
C GLU A 215 -18.51 -2.03 -3.60
N SER A 216 -19.61 -2.02 -2.85
CA SER A 216 -20.81 -2.81 -3.15
C SER A 216 -21.32 -2.56 -4.57
N LEU A 217 -21.38 -1.30 -5.00
CA LEU A 217 -21.80 -0.92 -6.36
C LEU A 217 -20.80 -1.44 -7.40
N ARG A 218 -19.49 -1.24 -7.19
CA ARG A 218 -18.44 -1.78 -8.06
C ARG A 218 -18.56 -3.29 -8.21
N LEU A 219 -18.78 -4.00 -7.11
CA LEU A 219 -18.93 -5.45 -7.10
C LEU A 219 -20.21 -5.91 -7.81
N ARG A 220 -21.34 -5.21 -7.63
CA ARG A 220 -22.58 -5.48 -8.38
C ARG A 220 -22.40 -5.30 -9.88
N ASN A 221 -21.66 -4.28 -10.30
CA ASN A 221 -21.35 -4.04 -11.72
C ASN A 221 -20.47 -5.15 -12.34
N LEU A 222 -19.79 -5.93 -11.50
CA LEU A 222 -19.04 -7.13 -11.89
C LEU A 222 -19.88 -8.42 -11.76
N ASN A 223 -21.20 -8.30 -11.57
CA ASN A 223 -22.14 -9.40 -11.32
C ASN A 223 -21.80 -10.26 -10.09
N VAL A 224 -21.16 -9.67 -9.07
CA VAL A 224 -20.86 -10.37 -7.81
C VAL A 224 -22.11 -10.42 -6.94
N ASN A 225 -22.50 -11.62 -6.51
CA ASN A 225 -23.57 -11.80 -5.54
C ASN A 225 -23.10 -11.43 -4.12
N LEU A 226 -23.44 -10.21 -3.69
CA LEU A 226 -23.00 -9.69 -2.39
C LEU A 226 -23.52 -10.50 -1.20
N GLU A 227 -24.74 -11.03 -1.27
CA GLU A 227 -25.31 -11.84 -0.19
C GLU A 227 -24.53 -13.13 -0.03
N GLN A 228 -24.14 -13.76 -1.13
CA GLN A 228 -23.28 -14.93 -1.10
C GLN A 228 -21.91 -14.62 -0.52
N VAL A 229 -21.26 -13.52 -0.94
CA VAL A 229 -19.96 -13.11 -0.39
C VAL A 229 -20.04 -12.81 1.11
N ARG A 230 -21.14 -12.20 1.57
CA ARG A 230 -21.39 -11.95 3.00
C ARG A 230 -21.57 -13.26 3.78
N ASN A 231 -22.34 -14.19 3.24
CA ASN A 231 -22.66 -15.46 3.91
C ASN A 231 -21.48 -16.44 3.94
N GLU A 232 -20.66 -16.47 2.89
CA GLU A 232 -19.42 -17.27 2.85
C GLU A 232 -18.29 -16.67 3.69
N GLY A 233 -18.41 -15.38 4.03
CA GLY A 233 -17.42 -14.64 4.79
C GLY A 233 -17.43 -14.89 6.30
N LEU A 234 -18.34 -15.71 6.84
CA LEU A 234 -18.50 -15.85 8.29
C LEU A 234 -17.35 -16.58 9.01
N ASP A 235 -16.60 -17.46 8.33
CA ASP A 235 -15.70 -18.37 9.05
C ASP A 235 -14.24 -17.89 9.17
N ASN A 236 -13.84 -16.83 8.46
CA ASN A 236 -12.48 -16.28 8.56
C ASN A 236 -12.51 -14.75 8.58
N ASN A 237 -11.94 -14.14 9.63
CA ASN A 237 -11.86 -12.69 9.93
C ASN A 237 -11.30 -11.78 8.81
N HIS A 238 -10.96 -12.32 7.65
CA HIS A 238 -10.38 -11.64 6.50
C HIS A 238 -11.33 -11.52 5.29
N SER A 239 -12.51 -12.12 5.28
CA SER A 239 -13.35 -12.26 4.07
C SER A 239 -14.06 -10.99 3.54
N LYS A 240 -13.92 -9.83 4.18
CA LYS A 240 -14.77 -8.65 3.89
C LYS A 240 -14.10 -7.53 3.11
N PHE A 241 -12.78 -7.60 2.85
CA PHE A 241 -12.11 -6.54 2.10
C PHE A 241 -12.28 -6.75 0.58
N THR A 242 -12.28 -5.65 -0.16
CA THR A 242 -12.50 -5.65 -1.63
C THR A 242 -11.29 -5.14 -2.40
N ARG A 243 -10.28 -4.59 -1.71
CA ARG A 243 -9.02 -4.17 -2.31
C ARG A 243 -7.83 -4.52 -1.40
N CYS A 244 -6.77 -5.07 -1.99
CA CYS A 244 -5.50 -5.34 -1.31
C CYS A 244 -4.34 -5.37 -2.33
N ILE A 245 -3.12 -5.17 -1.84
CA ILE A 245 -1.89 -5.45 -2.60
C ILE A 245 -1.54 -6.92 -2.38
N GLY A 246 -1.07 -7.62 -3.41
CA GLY A 246 -0.75 -9.05 -3.35
C GLY A 246 -2.01 -9.92 -3.41
N LYS A 247 -2.04 -11.03 -2.66
CA LYS A 247 -3.06 -12.09 -2.75
C LYS A 247 -3.21 -12.64 -4.17
N LEU A 248 -2.07 -12.83 -4.84
CA LEU A 248 -2.01 -13.28 -6.23
C LEU A 248 -2.59 -14.67 -6.42
N SER A 249 -2.52 -15.55 -5.43
CA SER A 249 -3.22 -16.85 -5.50
C SER A 249 -4.73 -16.65 -5.65
N GLU A 250 -5.31 -15.71 -4.90
CA GLU A 250 -6.74 -15.40 -4.97
C GLU A 250 -7.07 -14.68 -6.28
N LYS A 251 -6.22 -13.74 -6.74
CA LYS A 251 -6.42 -12.98 -7.98
C LYS A 251 -6.20 -13.78 -9.28
N LEU A 252 -5.31 -14.78 -9.28
CA LEU A 252 -4.89 -15.52 -10.49
C LEU A 252 -5.54 -16.90 -10.63
N LEU A 253 -5.84 -17.62 -9.55
CA LEU A 253 -6.41 -18.97 -9.65
C LEU A 253 -7.84 -18.98 -10.18
N SER A 254 -8.49 -17.83 -10.21
CA SER A 254 -9.84 -17.64 -10.70
C SER A 254 -9.96 -17.51 -12.21
N SER A 255 -8.91 -17.05 -12.91
CA SER A 255 -8.94 -16.95 -14.37
C SER A 255 -8.86 -18.31 -15.07
N ALA A 256 -8.61 -19.37 -14.29
CA ALA A 256 -8.56 -20.76 -14.76
C ALA A 256 -9.82 -21.57 -14.39
N ALA A 257 -10.74 -21.02 -13.58
CA ALA A 257 -12.02 -21.66 -13.27
C ALA A 257 -13.03 -21.36 -14.40
N SER A 258 -13.86 -22.35 -14.75
CA SER A 258 -14.87 -22.19 -15.81
C SER A 258 -15.97 -21.20 -15.41
N ALA A 259 -16.39 -20.35 -16.36
CA ALA A 259 -17.46 -19.33 -16.41
C ALA A 259 -18.75 -19.48 -15.54
N ASN A 260 -18.99 -20.65 -14.94
CA ASN A 260 -20.16 -20.94 -14.11
C ASN A 260 -19.85 -20.97 -12.60
N ASP A 261 -18.60 -20.74 -12.19
CA ASP A 261 -18.19 -20.87 -10.80
C ASP A 261 -18.12 -19.50 -10.11
N VAL A 262 -18.76 -19.37 -8.94
CA VAL A 262 -18.84 -18.14 -8.13
C VAL A 262 -17.45 -17.56 -7.81
N ASN A 263 -16.43 -18.43 -7.86
CA ASN A 263 -15.03 -18.08 -7.72
C ASN A 263 -14.52 -17.09 -8.79
N GLU A 264 -15.07 -17.07 -10.01
CA GLU A 264 -14.63 -16.13 -11.06
C GLU A 264 -15.07 -14.69 -10.78
N ALA A 265 -16.31 -14.50 -10.32
CA ALA A 265 -16.84 -13.19 -9.93
C ALA A 265 -16.10 -12.61 -8.71
N ARG A 266 -15.75 -13.46 -7.72
CA ARG A 266 -15.02 -13.04 -6.50
C ARG A 266 -13.59 -12.57 -6.73
N CYS A 267 -13.00 -12.82 -7.89
CA CYS A 267 -11.58 -12.51 -8.09
C CYS A 267 -11.36 -11.30 -9.00
N ASN A 268 -12.29 -11.03 -9.91
CA ASN A 268 -12.47 -9.67 -10.46
C ASN A 268 -12.89 -8.67 -9.36
N ALA A 269 -13.44 -9.17 -8.25
CA ALA A 269 -13.80 -8.36 -7.09
C ALA A 269 -12.58 -7.77 -6.36
N LEU A 270 -11.44 -8.47 -6.32
CA LEU A 270 -10.29 -8.07 -5.51
C LEU A 270 -9.23 -7.35 -6.36
N ILE A 271 -9.10 -6.04 -6.18
CA ILE A 271 -8.19 -5.20 -6.96
C ILE A 271 -7.12 -4.52 -6.08
N CYS A 272 -6.00 -4.11 -6.69
CA CYS A 272 -4.94 -3.33 -6.02
C CYS A 272 -5.03 -1.82 -6.31
N GLU A 273 -6.06 -1.40 -7.05
CA GLU A 273 -6.22 0.00 -7.44
C GLU A 273 -6.48 0.89 -6.21
N PRO A 274 -5.62 1.90 -5.95
CA PRO A 274 -5.80 2.79 -4.83
C PRO A 274 -6.96 3.76 -5.03
N ARG A 275 -7.56 4.20 -3.93
CA ARG A 275 -8.37 5.42 -3.91
C ARG A 275 -7.51 6.61 -3.52
N PHE A 276 -7.87 7.77 -4.06
CA PHE A 276 -7.15 9.01 -3.85
C PHE A 276 -8.03 10.05 -3.18
N ASP A 277 -7.52 10.63 -2.11
CA ASP A 277 -8.14 11.78 -1.47
C ASP A 277 -7.14 12.93 -1.37
N LYS A 278 -7.66 14.16 -1.41
CA LYS A 278 -6.87 15.37 -1.26
C LYS A 278 -7.53 16.31 -0.27
N PHE A 279 -6.78 16.66 0.77
CA PHE A 279 -7.25 17.56 1.82
C PHE A 279 -6.41 18.84 1.83
N LYS A 280 -7.07 19.99 1.94
CA LYS A 280 -6.38 21.25 2.22
C LYS A 280 -6.06 21.30 3.71
N LEU A 281 -4.81 21.57 4.04
CA LEU A 281 -4.40 21.82 5.42
C LEU A 281 -4.77 23.24 5.82
N PHE A 282 -5.30 23.37 7.03
CA PHE A 282 -5.59 24.63 7.67
C PHE A 282 -4.61 24.88 8.82
N PRO A 283 -4.37 26.15 9.19
CA PRO A 283 -3.48 26.48 10.31
C PRO A 283 -3.91 25.86 11.65
N GLN A 284 -5.20 25.57 11.82
CA GLN A 284 -5.72 24.87 12.99
C GLN A 284 -5.43 23.37 12.99
N ASP A 285 -5.00 22.76 11.89
CA ASP A 285 -4.72 21.33 11.84
C ASP A 285 -3.52 21.00 12.73
N PHE A 286 -3.77 20.08 13.64
CA PHE A 286 -2.88 19.79 14.76
C PHE A 286 -2.14 18.46 14.56
N ALA A 287 -2.87 17.40 14.22
CA ALA A 287 -2.29 16.08 14.03
C ALA A 287 -2.95 15.29 12.89
N PHE A 288 -2.20 14.38 12.33
CA PHE A 288 -2.64 13.39 11.36
C PHE A 288 -2.33 11.99 11.89
N VAL A 289 -3.32 11.11 11.89
CA VAL A 289 -3.25 9.80 12.53
C VAL A 289 -3.57 8.72 11.52
N MET A 290 -2.81 7.63 11.51
CA MET A 290 -3.16 6.39 10.79
C MET A 290 -3.21 5.23 11.78
N MET A 291 -4.21 4.37 11.68
CA MET A 291 -4.34 3.17 12.51
C MET A 291 -4.77 1.95 11.71
N THR A 292 -4.21 0.79 12.04
CA THR A 292 -4.66 -0.48 11.46
C THR A 292 -6.09 -0.80 11.91
N ASP A 293 -6.82 -1.53 11.07
CA ASP A 293 -8.19 -1.97 11.38
C ASP A 293 -8.22 -2.87 12.64
N LYS A 294 -7.15 -3.64 12.87
CA LYS A 294 -6.96 -4.46 14.07
C LYS A 294 -6.94 -3.62 15.34
N LEU A 295 -6.20 -2.50 15.37
CA LEU A 295 -6.19 -1.57 16.51
C LEU A 295 -7.57 -0.93 16.70
N TYR A 296 -8.22 -0.52 15.61
CA TYR A 296 -9.55 0.07 15.66
C TYR A 296 -10.60 -0.92 16.24
N LYS A 297 -10.59 -2.18 15.79
CA LYS A 297 -11.45 -3.24 16.32
C LYS A 297 -11.17 -3.55 17.78
N MET A 298 -9.92 -3.51 18.21
CA MET A 298 -9.57 -3.63 19.61
C MET A 298 -10.11 -2.46 20.44
N TYR A 299 -10.09 -1.26 19.89
CA TYR A 299 -10.69 -0.10 20.53
C TYR A 299 -12.21 -0.26 20.69
N LEU A 300 -12.92 -0.77 19.67
CA LEU A 300 -14.35 -1.09 19.78
C LEU A 300 -14.64 -2.10 20.91
N LYS A 301 -13.75 -3.08 21.10
CA LYS A 301 -13.87 -4.08 22.17
C LYS A 301 -13.73 -3.50 23.58
N THR A 302 -13.28 -2.25 23.75
CA THR A 302 -13.31 -1.59 25.06
C THR A 302 -14.71 -1.12 25.47
N GLY A 303 -15.74 -1.37 24.66
CA GLY A 303 -17.13 -0.97 24.92
C GLY A 303 -17.47 0.45 24.45
N ILE A 304 -16.56 1.11 23.72
CA ILE A 304 -16.79 2.44 23.14
C ILE A 304 -17.51 2.27 21.80
N SER A 305 -18.55 3.06 21.57
CA SER A 305 -19.28 3.02 20.30
C SER A 305 -18.41 3.54 19.15
N GLU A 306 -18.60 3.05 17.92
CA GLU A 306 -17.88 3.51 16.73
C GLU A 306 -17.92 5.05 16.56
N GLN A 307 -19.05 5.67 16.92
CA GLN A 307 -19.26 7.11 16.81
C GLN A 307 -18.47 7.91 17.87
N ASP A 308 -18.16 7.31 19.01
CA ASP A 308 -17.46 7.95 20.13
C ASP A 308 -15.95 7.78 20.07
N ILE A 309 -15.44 6.82 19.29
CA ILE A 309 -14.00 6.54 19.16
C ILE A 309 -13.18 7.80 18.82
N PRO A 310 -13.55 8.65 17.84
CA PRO A 310 -12.75 9.83 17.52
C PRO A 310 -12.60 10.78 18.72
N ASN A 311 -13.68 10.95 19.50
CA ASN A 311 -13.70 11.86 20.64
C ASN A 311 -12.89 11.30 21.81
N ASP A 312 -13.04 10.02 22.12
CA ASP A 312 -12.26 9.37 23.16
C ASP A 312 -10.77 9.29 22.76
N PHE A 313 -10.46 9.08 21.48
CA PHE A 313 -9.09 9.08 20.97
C PHE A 313 -8.42 10.44 21.17
N ILE A 314 -9.13 11.55 20.92
CA ILE A 314 -8.63 12.90 21.20
C ILE A 314 -8.33 13.06 22.70
N GLY A 315 -9.19 12.54 23.58
CA GLY A 315 -8.94 12.48 25.02
C GLY A 315 -7.64 11.73 25.34
N LEU A 316 -7.47 10.53 24.80
CA LEU A 316 -6.25 9.74 24.96
C LEU A 316 -5.01 10.47 24.41
N LEU A 317 -5.13 11.17 23.29
CA LEU A 317 -4.07 11.96 22.67
C LEU A 317 -3.68 13.13 23.56
N ASN A 318 -4.64 13.88 24.10
CA ASN A 318 -4.41 15.00 25.02
C ASN A 318 -3.64 14.56 26.27
N GLU A 319 -3.99 13.41 26.83
CA GLU A 319 -3.31 12.87 28.00
C GLU A 319 -1.91 12.31 27.68
N SER A 320 -1.64 11.99 26.40
CA SER A 320 -0.42 11.30 25.97
C SER A 320 0.57 12.21 25.25
N ILE A 321 0.14 13.41 24.84
CA ILE A 321 0.90 14.38 24.04
C ILE A 321 2.25 14.79 24.67
N SER A 322 2.33 14.78 26.00
CA SER A 322 3.52 15.15 26.77
C SER A 322 4.48 13.98 27.02
N THR A 323 4.10 12.76 26.60
CA THR A 323 4.95 11.58 26.76
C THR A 323 6.00 11.48 25.65
N ALA A 324 7.05 10.71 25.89
CA ALA A 324 8.13 10.51 24.91
C ALA A 324 7.65 9.83 23.61
N ASN A 325 6.59 9.01 23.68
CA ASN A 325 5.94 8.41 22.52
C ASN A 325 4.41 8.37 22.75
N PRO A 326 3.69 9.42 22.29
CA PRO A 326 2.24 9.49 22.43
C PRO A 326 1.51 8.31 21.78
N ALA A 327 1.99 7.81 20.63
CA ALA A 327 1.38 6.67 19.96
C ALA A 327 1.44 5.40 20.83
N GLN A 328 2.60 5.12 21.44
CA GLN A 328 2.76 3.95 22.30
C GLN A 328 1.87 4.05 23.53
N ARG A 329 1.82 5.24 24.15
CA ARG A 329 1.00 5.45 25.35
C ARG A 329 -0.49 5.27 25.07
N ILE A 330 -0.98 5.66 23.89
CA ILE A 330 -2.37 5.44 23.48
C ILE A 330 -2.65 3.96 23.31
N VAL A 331 -1.78 3.22 22.61
CA VAL A 331 -1.91 1.76 22.45
C VAL A 331 -1.96 1.06 23.80
N ASP A 332 -1.02 1.39 24.70
CA ASP A 332 -0.98 0.81 26.05
C ASP A 332 -2.27 1.08 26.83
N LYS A 333 -2.85 2.30 26.73
CA LYS A 333 -4.12 2.62 27.39
C LYS A 333 -5.32 1.88 26.82
N ILE A 334 -5.34 1.61 25.51
CA ILE A 334 -6.40 0.80 24.89
C ILE A 334 -6.28 -0.64 25.41
N GLU A 335 -5.07 -1.19 25.48
CA GLU A 335 -4.82 -2.52 26.07
C GLU A 335 -5.22 -2.58 27.55
N ASP A 336 -4.82 -1.59 28.36
CA ASP A 336 -5.18 -1.49 29.78
C ASP A 336 -6.70 -1.48 29.97
N ARG A 337 -7.45 -0.85 29.06
CA ARG A 337 -8.93 -0.82 29.10
C ARG A 337 -9.54 -2.18 28.72
N LEU A 338 -8.91 -2.95 27.85
CA LEU A 338 -9.36 -4.30 27.49
C LEU A 338 -9.13 -5.32 28.60
N GLN A 339 -8.07 -5.15 29.39
CA GLN A 339 -7.74 -6.05 30.50
C GLN A 339 -8.62 -5.84 31.73
N LYS A 340 -9.35 -4.73 31.81
CA LYS A 340 -10.32 -4.54 32.89
C LYS A 340 -11.42 -5.59 32.73
N PRO A 341 -11.68 -6.43 33.76
CA PRO A 341 -12.71 -7.45 33.68
C PRO A 341 -14.05 -6.75 33.47
N ASN A 342 -14.52 -6.73 32.23
CA ASN A 342 -15.93 -6.48 31.97
C ASN A 342 -16.65 -7.75 32.43
N ASP A 343 -17.53 -7.61 33.42
CA ASP A 343 -18.25 -8.66 34.18
C ASP A 343 -19.11 -9.65 33.33
N GLY A 344 -18.86 -9.80 32.03
CA GLY A 344 -19.63 -10.71 31.16
C GLY A 344 -18.98 -11.18 29.86
N ILE A 345 -17.72 -10.81 29.54
CA ILE A 345 -17.08 -11.24 28.29
C ILE A 345 -15.91 -12.17 28.61
N ASN A 346 -16.22 -13.46 28.69
CA ASN A 346 -15.26 -14.55 28.86
C ASN A 346 -14.65 -14.99 27.50
N GLU A 347 -14.65 -14.09 26.50
CA GLU A 347 -13.92 -14.33 25.27
C GLU A 347 -12.46 -13.98 25.50
N ASP A 348 -11.59 -14.94 25.24
CA ASP A 348 -10.15 -14.76 25.19
C ASP A 348 -9.86 -13.67 24.12
N ILE A 349 -9.73 -12.41 24.54
CA ILE A 349 -9.44 -11.29 23.64
C ILE A 349 -7.98 -11.45 23.21
N ALA A 350 -7.76 -12.29 22.22
CA ALA A 350 -6.46 -12.45 21.62
C ALA A 350 -6.01 -11.09 21.08
N LEU A 351 -4.99 -10.50 21.72
CA LEU A 351 -4.36 -9.25 21.28
C LEU A 351 -3.93 -9.45 19.83
N GLN A 352 -4.38 -8.57 18.94
CA GLN A 352 -4.03 -8.64 17.53
C GLN A 352 -2.78 -7.80 17.26
N ASP A 353 -2.18 -7.96 16.09
CA ASP A 353 -1.11 -7.06 15.67
C ASP A 353 -1.67 -5.67 15.42
N MET A 354 -1.00 -4.63 15.93
CA MET A 354 -1.52 -3.26 15.90
C MET A 354 -0.47 -2.32 15.35
N GLY A 355 -0.94 -1.30 14.62
CA GLY A 355 -0.11 -0.21 14.14
C GLY A 355 -0.83 1.12 14.33
N LEU A 356 -0.12 2.08 14.90
CA LEU A 356 -0.57 3.47 15.08
C LEU A 356 0.57 4.41 14.67
N LEU A 357 0.28 5.34 13.76
CA LEU A 357 1.16 6.45 13.40
C LEU A 357 0.47 7.76 13.73
N ILE A 358 1.18 8.67 14.39
CA ILE A 358 0.71 10.02 14.72
C ILE A 358 1.74 11.02 14.26
N HIS A 359 1.37 11.90 13.34
CA HIS A 359 2.17 13.04 12.92
C HIS A 359 1.58 14.33 13.48
N PHE A 360 2.39 15.15 14.15
CA PHE A 360 1.98 16.48 14.58
C PHE A 360 2.46 17.53 13.57
N PHE A 361 1.55 18.36 13.06
CA PHE A 361 1.91 19.47 12.18
C PHE A 361 2.60 20.61 12.94
N GLN A 362 2.30 20.73 14.23
CA GLN A 362 2.92 21.66 15.15
C GLN A 362 3.42 20.90 16.37
N HIS A 363 4.70 21.05 16.71
CA HIS A 363 5.24 20.39 17.90
C HIS A 363 4.48 20.87 19.15
N PRO A 364 3.99 19.95 20.01
CA PRO A 364 3.32 20.35 21.23
C PRO A 364 4.24 21.25 22.07
N LYS A 365 3.79 22.49 22.36
CA LYS A 365 4.56 23.50 23.12
C LYS A 365 4.92 23.05 24.54
N ASN A 366 4.24 22.04 25.08
CA ASN A 366 4.34 21.57 26.47
C ASN A 366 5.29 20.38 26.67
N ILE A 367 5.94 19.88 25.62
CA ILE A 367 7.09 19.00 25.84
C ILE A 367 8.21 19.97 26.22
N ASN A 368 8.46 20.12 27.54
CA ASN A 368 9.72 20.67 28.05
C ASN A 368 10.79 20.13 27.13
N GLN A 369 11.37 21.00 26.30
CA GLN A 369 12.30 20.59 25.27
C GLN A 369 13.25 19.60 25.93
N PRO A 370 13.31 18.32 25.50
CA PRO A 370 14.49 17.54 25.86
C PRO A 370 15.65 18.45 25.45
N PRO A 371 16.64 18.68 26.34
CA PRO A 371 17.72 19.63 26.09
C PRO A 371 18.15 19.39 24.66
N GLN A 372 18.11 20.45 23.84
CA GLN A 372 18.29 20.43 22.39
C GLN A 372 19.00 19.14 22.00
N PHE A 373 18.38 18.27 21.21
CA PHE A 373 19.07 17.12 20.65
C PHE A 373 20.30 17.65 19.89
N VAL A 374 21.38 17.90 20.62
CA VAL A 374 22.73 17.90 20.13
C VAL A 374 22.81 16.48 19.63
N ILE A 375 22.79 16.35 18.32
CA ILE A 375 23.12 15.12 17.64
C ILE A 375 24.61 14.89 17.96
N THR A 376 24.92 14.48 19.18
CA THR A 376 26.08 13.66 19.42
C THR A 376 25.83 12.42 18.58
N PRO A 377 26.69 12.05 17.62
CA PRO A 377 26.46 10.97 16.65
C PRO A 377 26.21 9.57 17.26
N ASN A 378 26.17 9.45 18.59
CA ASN A 378 26.17 8.19 19.33
C ASN A 378 24.92 7.96 20.21
N THR A 379 23.86 8.78 20.12
CA THR A 379 22.61 8.45 20.82
C THR A 379 21.92 7.28 20.12
N VAL A 380 21.95 6.11 20.79
CA VAL A 380 21.25 4.88 20.40
C VAL A 380 19.78 5.21 20.12
N ARG A 381 19.43 5.37 18.84
CA ARG A 381 18.04 5.53 18.41
C ARG A 381 17.32 4.23 18.73
N ARG A 382 16.24 4.32 19.52
CA ARG A 382 15.30 3.20 19.66
C ARG A 382 14.53 3.08 18.35
N THR A 383 14.92 2.13 17.52
CA THR A 383 14.15 1.72 16.34
C THR A 383 12.84 1.10 16.80
N VAL A 384 11.71 1.52 16.21
CA VAL A 384 10.42 0.87 16.44
C VAL A 384 10.39 -0.40 15.59
N ASP A 385 9.94 -1.52 16.15
CA ASP A 385 9.81 -2.77 15.38
C ASP A 385 8.89 -2.55 14.17
N GLY A 386 9.39 -2.82 12.98
CA GLY A 386 8.65 -2.62 11.73
C GLY A 386 8.87 -1.26 11.04
N GLU A 387 9.58 -0.33 11.69
CA GLU A 387 10.07 0.88 11.02
C GLU A 387 11.15 0.52 10.00
N VAL A 388 11.01 1.01 8.77
CA VAL A 388 12.00 0.79 7.72
C VAL A 388 12.88 2.03 7.57
N THR A 389 14.17 1.85 7.75
CA THR A 389 15.18 2.90 7.56
C THR A 389 15.62 3.00 6.10
N VAL A 390 16.09 4.17 5.68
CA VAL A 390 16.59 4.40 4.31
C VAL A 390 17.71 3.41 3.95
N ASP A 391 18.58 3.08 4.91
CA ASP A 391 19.68 2.15 4.68
C ASP A 391 19.21 0.69 4.56
N GLU A 392 18.17 0.29 5.30
CA GLU A 392 17.52 -1.02 5.10
C GLU A 392 16.90 -1.13 3.70
N VAL A 393 16.26 -0.07 3.20
CA VAL A 393 15.74 -0.05 1.83
C VAL A 393 16.87 -0.18 0.82
N LYS A 394 17.97 0.58 0.98
CA LYS A 394 19.14 0.47 0.09
C LYS A 394 19.71 -0.95 0.09
N ASN A 395 19.83 -1.56 1.26
CA ASN A 395 20.31 -2.93 1.41
C ASN A 395 19.34 -3.93 0.75
N PHE A 396 18.03 -3.74 0.90
CA PHE A 396 17.02 -4.57 0.26
C PHE A 396 17.08 -4.45 -1.27
N ILE A 397 17.11 -3.23 -1.82
CA ILE A 397 17.22 -2.99 -3.27
C ILE A 397 18.48 -3.66 -3.81
N THR A 398 19.62 -3.48 -3.13
CA THR A 398 20.90 -4.10 -3.53
C THR A 398 20.79 -5.62 -3.54
N LYS A 399 20.25 -6.22 -2.47
CA LYS A 399 20.06 -7.67 -2.37
C LYS A 399 19.12 -8.21 -3.45
N GLN A 400 18.05 -7.49 -3.77
CA GLN A 400 17.11 -7.89 -4.83
C GLN A 400 17.74 -7.82 -6.21
N ASN A 401 18.52 -6.77 -6.48
CA ASN A 401 19.29 -6.65 -7.71
C ASN A 401 20.32 -7.78 -7.84
N ASP A 402 21.00 -8.15 -6.76
CA ASP A 402 21.95 -9.27 -6.74
C ASP A 402 21.26 -10.62 -7.00
N ILE A 403 20.09 -10.85 -6.39
CA ILE A 403 19.27 -12.05 -6.64
C ILE A 403 18.87 -12.11 -8.11
N GLN A 404 18.41 -11.00 -8.68
CA GLN A 404 18.01 -10.91 -10.09
C GLN A 404 19.20 -11.18 -11.03
N GLN A 405 20.36 -10.54 -10.79
CA GLN A 405 21.57 -10.81 -11.56
C GLN A 405 22.04 -12.27 -11.45
N LYS A 406 21.96 -12.86 -10.26
CA LYS A 406 22.31 -14.29 -10.06
C LYS A 406 21.39 -15.20 -10.85
N ARG A 407 20.08 -14.90 -10.88
CA ARG A 407 19.10 -15.64 -11.68
C ARG A 407 19.35 -15.51 -13.18
N GLU A 408 19.67 -14.31 -13.68
CA GLU A 408 20.04 -14.07 -15.07
C GLU A 408 21.31 -14.85 -15.47
N ARG A 409 22.34 -14.84 -14.61
CA ARG A 409 23.56 -15.65 -14.83
C ARG A 409 23.23 -17.14 -14.90
N ASN A 410 22.37 -17.64 -14.01
CA ASN A 410 21.96 -19.04 -14.03
C ASN A 410 21.18 -19.40 -15.31
N ARG A 411 20.24 -18.55 -15.75
CA ARG A 411 19.50 -18.71 -17.02
C ARG A 411 20.44 -18.73 -18.24
N ASN A 412 21.48 -17.89 -18.23
CA ASN A 412 22.47 -17.85 -19.31
C ASN A 412 23.41 -19.06 -19.29
N SER A 413 23.81 -19.54 -18.11
CA SER A 413 24.66 -20.72 -17.98
C SER A 413 23.95 -22.01 -18.43
N SER A 414 22.67 -22.18 -18.10
CA SER A 414 21.88 -23.36 -18.49
C SER A 414 21.53 -23.39 -19.99
N ARG A 415 21.56 -22.24 -20.67
CA ARG A 415 21.48 -22.15 -22.14
C ARG A 415 22.77 -22.59 -22.84
N SER A 416 23.93 -22.47 -22.19
CA SER A 416 25.21 -22.80 -22.83
C SER A 416 25.50 -24.31 -22.91
N ASP A 417 24.87 -25.14 -22.06
CA ASP A 417 25.08 -26.59 -22.02
C ASP A 417 24.06 -27.42 -22.83
N LYS A 418 23.06 -26.78 -23.47
CA LYS A 418 22.11 -27.47 -24.35
C LYS A 418 22.27 -27.02 -25.80
N HIS A 419 23.11 -27.76 -26.52
CA HIS A 419 23.14 -27.95 -27.97
C HIS A 419 23.03 -26.73 -28.91
N LYS A 420 24.01 -26.64 -29.82
CA LYS A 420 23.89 -26.08 -31.18
C LYS A 420 22.51 -26.40 -31.79
N ARG A 421 21.58 -25.46 -31.71
CA ARG A 421 20.50 -25.30 -32.70
C ARG A 421 20.54 -23.85 -33.17
N GLU A 422 20.54 -23.73 -34.48
CA GLU A 422 20.75 -22.52 -35.24
C GLU A 422 19.75 -21.43 -34.90
N ASN A 423 20.28 -20.21 -34.77
CA ASN A 423 19.71 -18.93 -35.15
C ASN A 423 18.21 -18.72 -34.93
N GLN A 424 17.87 -18.15 -33.77
CA GLN A 424 16.90 -17.05 -33.68
C GLN A 424 17.33 -16.10 -32.56
N THR A 425 17.95 -15.00 -32.95
CA THR A 425 18.30 -13.88 -32.07
C THR A 425 17.03 -13.12 -31.69
N HIS A 426 16.43 -13.48 -30.55
CA HIS A 426 15.59 -12.54 -29.80
C HIS A 426 16.41 -11.96 -28.66
N SER A 427 16.81 -10.70 -28.84
CA SER A 427 17.33 -9.81 -27.80
C SER A 427 16.27 -9.70 -26.70
N SER A 428 16.43 -10.48 -25.62
CA SER A 428 15.57 -10.40 -24.45
C SER A 428 16.01 -9.25 -23.56
N THR A 429 15.66 -8.03 -23.98
CA THR A 429 15.42 -6.94 -23.04
C THR A 429 14.10 -7.28 -22.36
N ILE A 430 14.13 -7.55 -21.05
CA ILE A 430 12.90 -7.78 -20.28
C ILE A 430 12.21 -6.43 -20.15
N GLU A 431 11.28 -6.16 -21.06
CA GLU A 431 10.34 -5.04 -20.95
C GLU A 431 9.31 -5.35 -19.86
N PRO A 432 8.87 -4.34 -19.09
CA PRO A 432 7.85 -4.51 -18.06
C PRO A 432 6.56 -5.06 -18.69
N PHE A 433 6.06 -6.18 -18.17
CA PHE A 433 4.81 -6.81 -18.59
C PHE A 433 3.60 -5.96 -18.20
N VAL A 434 3.36 -4.90 -18.97
CA VAL A 434 2.04 -4.65 -19.55
C VAL A 434 2.27 -4.80 -21.03
N ARG A 435 1.72 -5.86 -21.64
CA ARG A 435 1.79 -6.04 -23.09
C ARG A 435 0.90 -5.01 -23.78
N PHE A 436 1.39 -3.77 -23.86
CA PHE A 436 0.79 -2.68 -24.60
C PHE A 436 0.62 -3.05 -26.08
N ASP A 437 1.45 -3.95 -26.62
CA ASP A 437 1.27 -4.54 -27.93
C ASP A 437 -0.02 -5.37 -28.05
N VAL A 438 -0.43 -6.09 -27.00
CA VAL A 438 -1.70 -6.83 -26.97
C VAL A 438 -2.88 -5.89 -26.77
N TYR A 439 -2.73 -4.86 -25.94
CA TYR A 439 -3.76 -3.83 -25.74
C TYR A 439 -3.93 -2.92 -26.98
N GLU A 440 -2.84 -2.50 -27.62
CA GLU A 440 -2.83 -1.80 -28.91
C GLU A 440 -3.36 -2.68 -30.03
N LYS A 441 -3.04 -3.98 -30.04
CA LYS A 441 -3.59 -4.90 -31.02
C LYS A 441 -5.09 -5.11 -30.81
N LEU A 442 -5.56 -5.22 -29.58
CA LEU A 442 -7.00 -5.24 -29.25
C LEU A 442 -7.70 -3.92 -29.63
N LEU A 443 -7.06 -2.78 -29.45
CA LEU A 443 -7.56 -1.46 -29.89
C LEU A 443 -7.52 -1.28 -31.41
N ASN A 444 -6.52 -1.85 -32.09
CA ASN A 444 -6.36 -1.72 -33.54
C ASN A 444 -7.25 -2.71 -34.30
N ASP A 445 -7.48 -3.90 -33.74
CA ASP A 445 -8.30 -4.96 -34.33
C ASP A 445 -9.80 -4.81 -33.98
N ASN A 446 -10.16 -3.89 -33.07
CA ASN A 446 -11.55 -3.63 -32.68
C ASN A 446 -11.85 -2.11 -32.69
N ASP A 447 -12.51 -1.66 -33.77
CA ASP A 447 -12.87 -0.26 -33.99
C ASP A 447 -13.80 0.31 -32.89
N GLU A 448 -14.64 -0.51 -32.26
CA GLU A 448 -15.53 -0.09 -31.17
C GLU A 448 -14.73 0.19 -29.88
N LEU A 449 -13.78 -0.70 -29.55
CA LEU A 449 -12.85 -0.48 -28.43
C LEU A 449 -11.96 0.75 -28.67
N ARG A 450 -11.54 0.99 -29.91
CA ARG A 450 -10.77 2.20 -30.27
C ARG A 450 -11.59 3.48 -30.07
N GLN A 451 -12.85 3.47 -30.50
CA GLN A 451 -13.76 4.60 -30.33
C GLN A 451 -14.10 4.82 -28.85
N ALA A 452 -14.33 3.75 -28.08
CA ALA A 452 -14.59 3.83 -26.64
C ALA A 452 -13.36 4.36 -25.88
N ASN A 453 -12.16 3.88 -26.20
CA ASN A 453 -10.93 4.35 -25.55
C ASN A 453 -10.59 5.79 -25.92
N LYS A 454 -10.80 6.18 -27.20
CA LYS A 454 -10.67 7.58 -27.62
C LYS A 454 -11.69 8.46 -26.90
N PHE A 455 -12.95 8.03 -26.80
CA PHE A 455 -13.99 8.74 -26.08
C PHE A 455 -13.65 8.90 -24.60
N ILE A 456 -13.24 7.84 -23.91
CA ILE A 456 -12.81 7.87 -22.49
C ILE A 456 -11.59 8.78 -22.32
N THR A 457 -10.63 8.71 -23.23
CA THR A 457 -9.44 9.57 -23.19
C THR A 457 -9.82 11.03 -23.40
N ASP A 458 -10.65 11.33 -24.40
CA ASP A 458 -11.15 12.68 -24.64
C ASP A 458 -11.97 13.18 -23.43
N LEU A 459 -12.79 12.32 -22.81
CA LEU A 459 -13.60 12.58 -21.62
C LEU A 459 -12.75 12.88 -20.37
N LEU A 460 -11.63 12.17 -20.20
CA LEU A 460 -10.70 12.36 -19.08
C LEU A 460 -9.85 13.62 -19.23
N TYR A 461 -9.64 14.10 -20.47
CA TYR A 461 -8.77 15.24 -20.76
C TYR A 461 -9.49 16.61 -20.89
N THR A 462 -10.82 16.68 -21.00
CA THR A 462 -11.57 17.95 -21.26
C THR A 462 -12.34 18.62 -20.10
N GLN A 463 -12.25 18.13 -18.84
CA GLN A 463 -12.76 18.77 -17.60
C GLN A 463 -14.27 18.77 -17.27
N SER A 464 -14.50 18.81 -15.93
CA SER A 464 -15.70 19.21 -15.15
C SER A 464 -16.93 18.29 -15.17
N THR A 465 -17.22 17.72 -13.98
CA THR A 465 -18.25 16.71 -13.70
C THR A 465 -19.70 17.13 -13.98
N SER A 466 -19.99 18.42 -14.19
CA SER A 466 -21.38 18.88 -14.44
C SER A 466 -21.83 18.80 -15.91
N ALA A 467 -20.91 18.72 -16.87
CA ALA A 467 -21.24 18.55 -18.28
C ALA A 467 -21.44 17.08 -18.68
N MET A 468 -20.98 16.14 -17.84
CA MET A 468 -21.04 14.69 -18.11
C MET A 468 -22.46 14.16 -18.21
N ASP A 469 -23.40 14.65 -17.39
CA ASP A 469 -24.75 14.07 -17.36
C ASP A 469 -25.58 14.42 -18.59
N GLU A 470 -25.39 15.60 -19.19
CA GLU A 470 -26.16 16.02 -20.38
C GLU A 470 -25.63 15.35 -21.67
N GLU A 471 -24.31 15.33 -21.88
CA GLU A 471 -23.73 14.75 -23.10
C GLU A 471 -23.80 13.22 -23.11
N LEU A 472 -23.62 12.55 -21.97
CA LEU A 472 -23.81 11.10 -21.86
C LEU A 472 -25.28 10.71 -22.11
N THR A 473 -26.21 11.51 -21.60
CA THR A 473 -27.66 11.31 -21.86
C THR A 473 -28.00 11.53 -23.33
N GLU A 474 -27.39 12.51 -24.01
CA GLU A 474 -27.62 12.75 -25.44
C GLU A 474 -26.97 11.67 -26.33
N PHE A 475 -25.80 11.17 -25.95
CA PHE A 475 -25.10 10.09 -26.63
C PHE A 475 -25.87 8.76 -26.53
N LEU A 476 -26.41 8.43 -25.35
CA LEU A 476 -27.25 7.24 -25.15
C LEU A 476 -28.63 7.36 -25.82
N LYS A 477 -29.14 8.59 -26.03
CA LYS A 477 -30.34 8.83 -26.86
C LYS A 477 -30.08 8.57 -28.34
N LYS A 478 -28.88 8.90 -28.84
CA LYS A 478 -28.49 8.71 -30.24
C LYS A 478 -28.08 7.27 -30.58
N ASN A 479 -27.71 6.46 -29.58
CA ASN A 479 -27.30 5.07 -29.74
C ASN A 479 -28.17 4.12 -28.89
N PRO A 480 -29.45 3.91 -29.25
CA PRO A 480 -30.39 3.15 -28.44
C PRO A 480 -30.04 1.66 -28.28
N SER A 481 -29.17 1.12 -29.13
CA SER A 481 -28.64 -0.25 -29.00
C SER A 481 -27.64 -0.43 -27.86
N LEU A 482 -27.14 0.67 -27.27
CA LEU A 482 -26.25 0.66 -26.10
C LEU A 482 -27.00 0.80 -24.78
N LYS A 483 -28.34 0.91 -24.80
CA LYS A 483 -29.15 0.74 -23.60
C LYS A 483 -29.29 -0.75 -23.32
N CYS A 484 -28.47 -1.25 -22.39
CA CYS A 484 -28.80 -2.50 -21.70
C CYS A 484 -29.92 -2.20 -20.69
N ASP A 485 -30.93 -3.07 -20.63
CA ASP A 485 -32.04 -3.00 -19.66
C ASP A 485 -31.55 -2.97 -18.21
#